data_AF-A0A7C6SGS4-F1
#
_entry.id   AF-A0A7C6SGS4-F1
#
_cell.length_a   1.000
_cell.length_b   1.000
_cell.length_c   1.000
_cell.angle_alpha   90.00
_cell.angle_beta   90.00
_cell.angle_gamma   90.00
#
_symmetry.space_group_name_H-M   'P 1'
#
loop_
_entity.id
_entity.type
_entity.pdbx_description
1 polymer ?
#
loop_
_entity_poly.entity_id
_entity_poly.type
_entity_poly.pdbx_seq_one_letter_code
_entity_poly.pdbx_strand_id
1 'polypeptide(L)'
;MLIYEKSFVGKNQFSLPATNVETITFSQPRQDSLELAEVAEFEVVRHYTGLAKKTYSIDEGFYPLGSCTMKYNPKLHEDVASLAGF
;
A
#
# COMPACT_ATOMS: atom_id res chain seq x y z
N MET A 1 9.38 12.49 -6.82
CA MET A 1 8.17 13.12 -6.27
C MET A 1 7.59 12.17 -5.23
N LEU A 2 7.59 12.60 -3.98
CA LEU A 2 7.06 11.88 -2.83
C LEU A 2 5.54 11.98 -2.79
N ILE A 3 4.88 11.05 -2.12
CA ILE A 3 3.42 11.11 -1.95
C ILE A 3 2.99 12.36 -1.14
N TYR A 4 3.83 12.80 -0.20
CA TYR A 4 3.61 14.01 0.61
C TYR A 4 3.55 15.31 -0.20
N GLU A 5 4.26 15.38 -1.34
CA GLU A 5 4.23 16.56 -2.22
C GLU A 5 2.90 16.69 -2.97
N LYS A 6 2.07 15.65 -2.96
CA LYS A 6 0.71 15.65 -3.52
C LYS A 6 -0.37 15.86 -2.47
N SER A 7 0.02 15.91 -1.20
CA SER A 7 -0.88 16.01 -0.06
C SER A 7 -1.64 17.33 -0.07
N PHE A 8 -2.94 17.26 0.23
CA PHE A 8 -3.77 18.44 0.49
C PHE A 8 -4.75 18.12 1.60
N VAL A 9 -4.91 19.06 2.54
CA VAL A 9 -5.73 18.88 3.74
C VAL A 9 -7.16 18.47 3.37
N GLY A 10 -7.64 17.39 3.97
CA GLY A 10 -8.98 16.84 3.83
C GLY A 10 -9.21 16.01 2.57
N LYS A 11 -8.18 15.67 1.78
CA LYS A 11 -8.32 14.95 0.50
C LYS A 11 -8.40 13.43 0.64
N ASN A 12 -8.03 12.89 1.80
CA ASN A 12 -8.08 11.47 2.15
C ASN A 12 -9.49 11.01 2.59
N GLN A 13 -10.55 11.45 1.92
CA GLN A 13 -11.91 11.00 2.21
C GLN A 13 -12.21 9.71 1.44
N PHE A 14 -12.42 8.63 2.18
CA PHE A 14 -12.79 7.32 1.62
C PHE A 14 -13.98 6.72 2.38
N SER A 15 -14.76 5.91 1.67
CA SER A 15 -15.86 5.15 2.28
C SER A 15 -15.29 3.90 2.93
N LEU A 16 -15.28 3.86 4.26
CA LEU A 16 -14.96 2.66 5.02
C LEU A 16 -16.21 1.80 5.22
N PRO A 17 -16.06 0.46 5.24
CA PRO A 17 -17.15 -0.42 5.65
C PRO A 17 -17.53 -0.15 7.12
N ALA A 18 -18.77 -0.51 7.48
CA ALA A 18 -19.24 -0.36 8.85
C ALA A 18 -18.36 -1.15 9.83
N THR A 19 -17.97 -0.48 10.91
CA THR A 19 -17.13 -1.06 11.96
C THR A 19 -17.97 -1.96 12.86
N ASN A 20 -17.55 -3.22 13.01
CA ASN A 20 -18.20 -4.21 13.89
C ASN A 20 -17.51 -4.35 15.26
N VAL A 21 -16.56 -3.47 15.57
CA VAL A 21 -15.82 -3.48 16.84
C VAL A 21 -16.24 -2.31 17.73
N GLU A 22 -16.21 -2.52 19.04
CA GLU A 22 -16.55 -1.51 20.03
C GLU A 22 -15.51 -0.37 20.05
N THR A 23 -15.99 0.87 20.18
CA THR A 23 -15.13 2.04 20.30
C THR A 23 -14.56 2.12 21.72
N ILE A 24 -13.23 2.09 21.84
CA ILE A 24 -12.53 2.22 23.12
C ILE A 24 -11.97 3.64 23.24
N THR A 25 -12.14 4.26 24.42
CA THR A 25 -11.51 5.54 24.74
C THR A 25 -10.24 5.32 25.56
N PHE A 26 -9.14 5.94 25.12
CA PHE A 26 -7.86 5.86 25.83
C PHE A 26 -7.79 6.93 26.92
N SER A 27 -7.17 6.60 28.06
CA SER A 27 -6.95 7.54 29.17
C SER A 27 -5.98 8.68 28.82
N GLN A 28 -5.08 8.43 27.86
CA GLN A 28 -4.13 9.41 27.34
C GLN A 28 -4.15 9.37 25.80
N PRO A 29 -5.11 10.06 25.15
CA PRO A 29 -5.16 10.11 23.70
C PRO A 29 -4.03 10.99 23.16
N ARG A 30 -3.59 10.67 21.93
CA ARG A 30 -2.68 11.51 21.16
C ARG A 30 -3.31 12.90 20.96
N GLN A 31 -2.53 13.94 21.21
CA GLN A 31 -2.99 15.33 21.09
C GLN A 31 -2.76 15.89 19.67
N ASP A 32 -1.61 15.56 19.08
CA ASP A 32 -1.24 16.08 17.76
C ASP A 32 -1.80 15.21 16.63
N SER A 33 -2.12 15.81 15.48
CA SER A 33 -2.45 15.06 14.28
C SER A 33 -1.24 14.24 13.78
N LEU A 34 -1.51 13.20 13.00
CA LEU A 34 -0.49 12.49 12.25
C LEU A 34 -0.14 13.26 10.97
N GLU A 35 1.14 13.43 10.68
CA GLU A 35 1.62 14.02 9.42
C GLU A 35 1.58 12.99 8.28
N LEU A 36 0.42 12.37 8.05
CA LEU A 36 0.20 11.46 6.93
C LEU A 36 -0.12 12.24 5.65
N ALA A 37 0.22 11.66 4.51
CA ALA A 37 -0.17 12.23 3.23
C ALA A 37 -1.70 12.14 3.05
N GLU A 38 -2.32 13.28 2.81
CA GLU A 38 -3.75 13.41 2.57
C GLU A 38 -3.99 13.48 1.06
N VAL A 39 -4.31 12.32 0.47
CA VAL A 39 -4.44 12.15 -0.99
C VAL A 39 -5.69 11.37 -1.33
N ALA A 40 -6.27 11.64 -2.50
CA ALA A 40 -7.43 10.91 -2.98
C ALA A 40 -7.02 9.51 -3.46
N GLU A 41 -7.93 8.53 -3.40
CA GLU A 41 -7.66 7.14 -3.79
C GLU A 41 -7.05 7.01 -5.20
N PHE A 42 -7.60 7.73 -6.17
CA PHE A 42 -7.07 7.73 -7.54
C PHE A 42 -5.63 8.24 -7.64
N GLU A 43 -5.24 9.20 -6.79
CA GLU A 43 -3.87 9.71 -6.76
C GLU A 43 -2.89 8.73 -6.11
N VAL A 44 -3.36 7.97 -5.11
CA VAL A 44 -2.62 6.85 -4.51
C VAL A 44 -2.32 5.81 -5.59
N VAL A 45 -3.35 5.36 -6.31
CA VAL A 45 -3.19 4.39 -7.41
C VAL A 45 -2.20 4.92 -8.45
N ARG A 46 -2.39 6.15 -8.95
CA ARG A 46 -1.47 6.76 -9.92
C ARG A 46 -0.04 6.89 -9.41
N HIS A 47 0.14 7.23 -8.15
CA HIS A 47 1.45 7.37 -7.55
C HIS A 47 2.19 6.03 -7.52
N TYR A 48 1.57 4.98 -6.97
CA TYR A 48 2.22 3.68 -6.84
C TYR A 48 2.35 2.94 -8.18
N THR A 49 1.38 3.03 -9.09
CA THR A 49 1.55 2.52 -10.47
C THR A 49 2.70 3.25 -11.18
N GLY A 50 2.84 4.57 -10.98
CA GLY A 50 3.96 5.34 -11.52
C GLY A 50 5.30 4.98 -10.91
N LEU A 51 5.35 4.61 -9.63
CA LEU A 51 6.56 4.10 -8.97
C LEU A 51 6.93 2.70 -9.47
N ALA A 52 5.96 1.80 -9.62
CA ALA A 52 6.19 0.44 -10.13
C ALA A 52 6.84 0.45 -11.52
N LYS A 53 6.41 1.36 -12.41
CA LYS A 53 7.03 1.54 -13.74
C LYS A 53 8.47 2.06 -13.72
N LYS A 54 8.95 2.54 -12.57
CA LYS A 54 10.32 3.03 -12.38
C LYS A 54 11.21 2.00 -11.66
N THR A 55 10.64 0.86 -11.28
CA THR A 55 11.38 -0.27 -10.71
C THR A 55 11.58 -1.33 -11.78
N TYR A 56 12.67 -2.09 -11.67
CA TYR A 56 12.85 -3.29 -12.48
C TYR A 56 12.39 -4.50 -11.66
N SER A 57 11.64 -5.42 -12.27
CA SER A 57 11.13 -6.61 -11.58
C SER A 57 11.43 -7.89 -12.35
N ILE A 58 11.37 -9.03 -11.64
CA ILE A 58 11.56 -10.35 -12.26
C ILE A 58 10.51 -10.68 -13.31
N ASP A 59 9.34 -10.03 -13.27
CA ASP A 59 8.29 -10.19 -14.27
C ASP A 59 8.61 -9.45 -15.58
N GLU A 60 9.52 -8.47 -15.55
CA GLU A 60 9.89 -7.67 -16.72
C GLU A 60 11.04 -8.29 -17.52
N GLY A 61 11.87 -9.13 -16.90
CA GLY A 61 12.93 -9.82 -17.61
C GLY A 61 13.96 -10.52 -16.71
N PHE A 62 15.11 -10.82 -17.30
CA PHE A 62 16.14 -11.64 -16.67
C PHE A 62 16.82 -10.93 -15.49
N TYR A 63 16.84 -11.60 -14.33
CA TYR A 63 17.31 -11.02 -13.07
C TYR A 63 18.42 -11.88 -12.39
N PRO A 64 19.65 -11.96 -12.95
CA PRO A 64 20.68 -12.90 -12.51
C PRO A 64 21.48 -12.43 -11.28
N LEU A 65 20.81 -12.32 -10.13
CA LEU A 65 21.50 -12.06 -8.88
C LEU A 65 21.95 -13.36 -8.21
N GLY A 66 23.27 -13.55 -8.17
CA GLY A 66 23.90 -14.65 -7.44
C GLY A 66 23.55 -14.62 -5.94
N SER A 67 23.42 -15.79 -5.33
CA SER A 67 22.99 -15.98 -3.93
C SER A 67 21.56 -15.55 -3.57
N CYS A 68 20.83 -14.86 -4.45
CA CYS A 68 19.45 -14.42 -4.18
C CYS A 68 18.39 -15.42 -4.68
N THR A 69 18.76 -16.33 -5.58
CA THR A 69 17.83 -17.30 -6.21
C THR A 69 16.57 -16.60 -6.74
N MET A 70 16.76 -15.56 -7.56
CA MET A 70 15.70 -14.79 -8.20
C MET A 70 14.99 -15.65 -9.27
N LYS A 71 14.13 -16.57 -8.81
CA LYS A 71 13.31 -17.48 -9.61
C LYS A 71 11.91 -16.93 -9.83
N TYR A 72 11.23 -17.44 -10.84
CA TYR A 72 9.85 -17.08 -11.12
C TYR A 72 8.97 -17.22 -9.87
N ASN A 73 8.10 -16.22 -9.65
CA ASN A 73 7.05 -16.22 -8.64
C ASN A 73 5.71 -16.55 -9.34
N PRO A 74 5.22 -17.79 -9.28
CA PRO A 74 3.94 -18.18 -9.89
C PRO A 74 2.80 -17.29 -9.43
N LYS A 75 2.03 -16.73 -10.38
CA LYS A 75 0.87 -15.89 -10.06
C LYS A 75 -0.19 -16.65 -9.25
N LEU A 76 -0.28 -17.96 -9.46
CA LEU A 76 -1.10 -18.87 -8.65
C LEU A 76 -0.78 -18.78 -7.15
N HIS A 77 0.46 -18.49 -6.77
CA HIS A 77 0.82 -18.40 -5.35
C HIS A 77 0.12 -17.22 -4.66
N GLU A 78 -0.11 -16.12 -5.38
CA GLU A 78 -0.88 -14.98 -4.86
C GLU A 78 -2.35 -15.37 -4.64
N ASP A 79 -2.93 -16.09 -5.61
CA ASP A 79 -4.31 -16.58 -5.50
C ASP A 79 -4.48 -17.55 -4.32
N VAL A 80 -3.54 -18.49 -4.17
CA VAL A 80 -3.54 -19.47 -3.07
C VAL A 80 -3.36 -18.78 -1.72
N ALA A 81 -2.49 -17.76 -1.63
CA ALA A 81 -2.30 -16.97 -0.41
C ALA A 81 -3.52 -16.09 -0.07
N SER A 82 -4.34 -15.74 -1.07
CA SER A 82 -5.58 -14.97 -0.86
C SER A 82 -6.78 -15.80 -0.40
N LEU A 83 -6.63 -17.14 -0.33
CA LEU A 83 -7.69 -18.03 0.13
C LEU A 83 -8.03 -17.77 1.61
N ALA A 84 -9.32 -17.81 1.93
CA ALA A 84 -9.79 -17.61 3.30
C ALA A 84 -9.20 -18.67 4.25
N GLY A 85 -8.51 -18.22 5.29
CA GLY A 85 -7.92 -19.09 6.33
C GLY A 85 -6.51 -19.59 6.05
N PHE A 86 -5.83 -19.08 5.02
CA PHE A 86 -4.39 -19.24 4.78
C PHE A 86 -3.61 -17.98 5.13
#